data_AF-A0A8X6J112-F1
#
_entry.id   AF-A0A8X6J112-F1
#
_cell.length_a   1.000
_cell.length_b   1.000
_cell.length_c   1.000
_cell.angle_alpha   90.00
_cell.angle_beta   90.00
_cell.angle_gamma   90.00
#
_symmetry.space_group_name_H-M   'P 1'
#
loop_
_entity.id
_entity.type
_entity.pdbx_description
1 polymer ?
#
loop_
_entity_poly.entity_id
_entity_poly.type
_entity_poly.pdbx_seq_one_letter_code
_entity_poly.pdbx_strand_id
1 'polypeptide(L)'
;VTLCCGWIGFAISMWICFDVLYFSKETLLKRIVFIGFSDLLFSSGIAWITYACATKQGGFVNRLLSLKLFLPLSRISFAVYLTNFFVILHYFFSLTKQEETFSLLSMIGILFYVSFWTYVIAFIASLFIELPMSRLLRLFL
;
A
#
# COMPACT_ATOMS: atom_id res chain seq x y z
N VAL A 1 -0.06 -14.06 26.12
CA VAL A 1 -1.53 -13.94 26.21
C VAL A 1 -2.03 -12.66 25.53
N THR A 2 -1.49 -11.49 25.87
CA THR A 2 -1.79 -10.19 25.23
C THR A 2 -1.65 -10.17 23.71
N LEU A 3 -0.61 -10.82 23.15
CA LEU A 3 -0.44 -10.92 21.69
C LEU A 3 -1.57 -11.70 21.02
N CYS A 4 -1.90 -12.90 21.54
CA CYS A 4 -2.96 -13.74 20.96
C CYS A 4 -4.30 -13.01 20.96
N CYS A 5 -4.67 -12.33 22.06
CA CYS A 5 -5.90 -11.54 22.13
C CYS A 5 -6.00 -10.47 21.04
N GLY A 6 -4.88 -9.89 20.64
CA GLY A 6 -4.80 -8.91 19.56
C GLY A 6 -5.04 -9.46 18.16
N TRP A 7 -4.34 -10.55 17.84
CA TRP A 7 -4.53 -11.27 16.58
C TRP A 7 -5.95 -11.84 16.45
N ILE A 8 -6.49 -12.32 17.57
CA ILE A 8 -7.88 -12.80 17.66
C ILE A 8 -8.86 -11.63 17.48
N GLY A 9 -8.62 -10.46 18.08
CA GLY A 9 -9.43 -9.26 17.86
C GLY A 9 -9.46 -8.81 16.41
N PHE A 10 -8.32 -8.88 15.71
CA PHE A 10 -8.25 -8.57 14.28
C PHE A 10 -8.99 -9.60 13.42
N ALA A 11 -8.80 -10.89 13.70
CA ALA A 11 -9.51 -11.97 13.01
C ALA A 11 -11.03 -11.86 13.21
N ILE A 12 -11.48 -11.53 14.43
CA ILE A 12 -12.89 -11.30 14.77
C ILE A 12 -13.43 -10.08 14.03
N SER A 13 -12.69 -8.97 14.01
CA SER A 13 -13.08 -7.76 13.27
C SER A 13 -13.26 -8.03 11.78
N MET A 14 -12.36 -8.81 11.19
CA MET A 14 -12.43 -9.19 9.78
C MET A 14 -13.58 -10.18 9.51
N TRP A 15 -13.81 -11.14 10.42
CA TRP A 15 -14.93 -12.09 10.36
C TRP A 15 -16.29 -11.40 10.43
N ILE A 16 -16.47 -10.48 11.38
CA ILE A 16 -17.74 -9.74 11.56
C ILE A 16 -18.07 -8.92 10.31
N CYS A 17 -17.07 -8.28 9.70
CA CYS A 17 -17.30 -7.50 8.50
C CYS A 17 -17.65 -8.40 7.30
N PHE A 18 -17.00 -9.55 7.17
CA PHE A 18 -17.29 -10.52 6.11
C PHE A 18 -18.70 -11.10 6.26
N ASP A 19 -19.10 -11.50 7.47
CA ASP A 19 -20.43 -12.08 7.74
C ASP A 19 -21.57 -11.07 7.52
N VAL A 20 -21.44 -9.85 8.08
CA VAL A 20 -22.41 -8.75 7.92
C VAL A 20 -22.58 -8.33 6.45
N LEU A 21 -21.49 -8.31 5.68
CA LEU A 21 -21.55 -7.95 4.26
C LEU A 21 -21.99 -9.13 3.38
N TYR A 22 -21.69 -10.37 3.75
CA TYR A 22 -22.04 -11.55 2.96
C TYR A 22 -23.54 -11.88 3.04
N PHE A 23 -24.19 -11.65 4.18
CA PHE A 23 -25.61 -11.98 4.36
C PHE A 23 -26.60 -10.99 3.71
N SER A 24 -26.16 -9.76 3.39
CA SER A 24 -27.05 -8.73 2.84
C SER A 24 -27.10 -8.77 1.30
N LYS A 25 -28.32 -8.78 0.74
CA LYS A 25 -28.58 -8.70 -0.71
C LYS A 25 -27.93 -7.46 -1.31
N GLU A 26 -27.39 -7.59 -2.53
CA GLU A 26 -26.69 -6.55 -3.30
C GLU A 26 -27.46 -5.22 -3.33
N THR A 27 -27.11 -4.30 -2.42
CA THR A 27 -27.70 -2.97 -2.29
C THR A 27 -26.61 -1.92 -2.28
N LEU A 28 -26.92 -0.73 -2.81
CA LEU A 28 -26.00 0.41 -2.91
C LEU A 28 -25.38 0.79 -1.55
N LEU A 29 -26.13 0.60 -0.46
CA LEU A 29 -25.67 0.80 0.92
C LEU A 29 -24.49 -0.11 1.28
N LYS A 30 -24.49 -1.38 0.88
CA LYS A 30 -23.39 -2.33 1.14
C LYS A 30 -22.08 -1.86 0.53
N ARG A 31 -22.13 -1.29 -0.67
CA ARG A 31 -20.95 -0.82 -1.41
C ARG A 31 -20.29 0.36 -0.71
N ILE A 32 -21.09 1.32 -0.24
CA ILE A 32 -20.60 2.51 0.47
C ILE A 32 -20.02 2.12 1.83
N VAL A 33 -20.73 1.26 2.57
CA VAL A 33 -20.27 0.76 3.87
C VAL A 33 -18.97 -0.04 3.71
N PHE A 34 -18.88 -0.94 2.72
CA PHE A 34 -17.67 -1.71 2.50
C PHE A 34 -16.45 -0.84 2.22
N ILE A 35 -16.58 0.17 1.36
CA ILE A 35 -15.48 1.09 1.04
C ILE A 35 -14.97 1.77 2.32
N GLY A 36 -15.85 2.39 3.09
CA GLY A 36 -15.44 3.10 4.32
C GLY A 36 -14.90 2.18 5.41
N PHE A 37 -15.50 1.01 5.61
CA PHE A 37 -15.05 0.07 6.63
C PHE A 37 -13.77 -0.67 6.24
N SER A 38 -13.52 -0.91 4.95
CA SER A 38 -12.30 -1.58 4.49
C SER A 38 -11.04 -0.83 4.91
N ASP A 39 -11.02 0.49 4.76
CA ASP A 39 -9.90 1.34 5.16
C ASP A 39 -9.74 1.41 6.68
N LEU A 40 -10.86 1.44 7.42
CA LEU A 40 -10.83 1.43 8.89
C LEU A 40 -10.28 0.12 9.44
N LEU A 41 -10.70 -1.01 8.87
CA LEU A 41 -10.20 -2.33 9.23
C LEU A 41 -8.71 -2.43 8.94
N PHE A 42 -8.27 -1.99 7.76
CA PHE A 42 -6.86 -1.97 7.41
C PHE A 42 -6.03 -1.10 8.37
N SER A 43 -6.49 0.12 8.65
CA SER A 43 -5.84 1.06 9.57
C SER A 43 -5.73 0.51 11.01
N SER A 44 -6.82 -0.08 11.52
CA SER A 44 -6.84 -0.69 12.86
C SER A 44 -5.85 -1.86 12.98
N GLY A 45 -5.66 -2.64 11.91
CA GLY A 45 -4.66 -3.71 11.86
C GLY A 45 -3.24 -3.19 11.97
N ILE A 46 -2.93 -2.15 11.19
CA ILE A 46 -1.61 -1.51 11.24
C ILE A 46 -1.37 -0.86 12.62
N ALA A 47 -2.38 -0.23 13.20
CA ALA A 47 -2.30 0.36 14.54
C ALA A 47 -1.97 -0.70 15.60
N TRP A 48 -2.60 -1.88 15.52
CA TRP A 48 -2.31 -2.98 16.42
C TRP A 48 -0.89 -3.51 16.27
N ILE A 49 -0.42 -3.70 15.03
CA ILE A 49 0.96 -4.12 14.74
C ILE A 49 1.97 -3.13 15.33
N THR A 50 1.69 -1.83 15.19
CA THR A 50 2.54 -0.75 15.72
C THR A 50 2.57 -0.78 17.25
N TYR A 51 1.42 -0.96 17.89
CA TYR A 51 1.32 -1.08 19.35
C TYR A 51 2.08 -2.31 19.89
N ALA A 52 1.98 -3.45 19.20
CA ALA A 52 2.73 -4.66 19.54
C ALA A 52 4.25 -4.47 19.41
N CYS A 53 4.71 -3.66 18.46
CA CYS A 53 6.12 -3.29 18.33
C CYS A 53 6.57 -2.35 19.46
N ALA A 54 5.74 -1.34 19.81
CA ALA A 54 6.05 -0.37 20.86
C ALA A 54 6.19 -1.01 22.25
N THR A 55 5.40 -2.04 22.55
CA THR A 55 5.43 -2.77 23.84
C THR A 55 6.59 -3.76 23.97
N LYS A 56 7.52 -3.82 23.00
CA LYS A 56 8.66 -4.77 22.92
C LYS A 56 8.29 -6.25 22.94
N GLN A 57 7.00 -6.59 22.91
CA GLN A 57 6.49 -7.96 22.85
C GLN A 57 6.29 -8.46 21.41
N GLY A 58 6.54 -7.62 20.40
CA GLY A 58 6.34 -7.94 18.99
C GLY A 58 7.20 -9.06 18.40
N GLY A 59 8.16 -9.62 19.15
CA GLY A 59 8.91 -10.84 18.81
C GLY A 59 9.39 -10.91 17.36
N PHE A 60 8.70 -11.72 16.54
CA PHE A 60 8.99 -11.90 15.11
C PHE A 60 8.78 -10.64 14.27
N VAL A 61 7.71 -9.87 14.51
CA VAL A 61 7.40 -8.66 13.76
C VAL A 61 8.43 -7.57 14.05
N ASN A 62 8.85 -7.43 15.31
CA ASN A 62 9.91 -6.48 15.67
C ASN A 62 11.25 -6.84 15.00
N ARG A 63 11.57 -8.13 14.88
CA ARG A 63 12.77 -8.59 14.17
C ARG A 63 12.71 -8.36 12.66
N LEU A 64 11.53 -8.55 12.05
CA LEU A 64 11.29 -8.19 10.66
C LEU A 64 11.48 -6.69 10.44
N LEU A 65 10.79 -5.85 11.22
CA LEU A 65 10.85 -4.39 11.08
C LEU A 65 12.23 -3.81 11.41
N SER A 66 13.01 -4.45 12.28
CA SER A 66 14.38 -4.02 12.57
C SER A 66 15.39 -4.43 11.49
N LEU A 67 14.98 -5.16 10.44
CA LEU A 67 15.88 -5.47 9.33
C LEU A 67 16.22 -4.18 8.60
N LYS A 68 17.53 -3.93 8.41
CA LYS A 68 18.05 -2.85 7.57
C LYS A 68 17.52 -2.90 6.13
N LEU A 69 16.91 -4.01 5.71
CA LEU A 69 16.23 -4.18 4.43
C LEU A 69 14.94 -3.34 4.31
N PHE A 70 14.24 -3.05 5.41
CA PHE A 70 13.04 -2.20 5.35
C PHE A 70 13.34 -0.73 5.14
N LEU A 71 14.57 -0.29 5.46
CA LEU A 71 14.98 1.09 5.30
C LEU A 71 15.00 1.54 3.82
N PRO A 72 15.64 0.80 2.87
CA PRO A 72 15.52 1.12 1.45
C PRO A 72 14.11 0.81 0.91
N LEU A 73 13.45 -0.24 1.41
CA LEU A 73 12.12 -0.62 0.92
C LEU A 73 11.07 0.48 1.17
N SER A 74 11.08 1.09 2.36
CA SER A 74 10.19 2.21 2.70
C SER A 74 10.39 3.41 1.77
N ARG A 75 11.62 3.63 1.29
CA ARG A 75 11.95 4.76 0.41
C ARG A 75 11.53 4.50 -1.02
N ILE A 76 11.74 3.26 -1.52
CA ILE A 76 11.25 2.85 -2.84
C ILE A 76 9.72 2.96 -2.87
N SER A 77 9.02 2.47 -1.85
CA SER A 77 7.55 2.61 -1.77
C SER A 77 7.09 4.06 -1.79
N PHE A 78 7.82 4.96 -1.12
CA PHE A 78 7.52 6.39 -1.15
C PHE A 78 7.77 7.01 -2.54
N ALA A 79 8.87 6.65 -3.20
CA ALA A 79 9.16 7.09 -4.57
C ALA A 79 8.11 6.57 -5.57
N VAL A 80 7.66 5.31 -5.41
CA VAL A 80 6.57 4.72 -6.21
C VAL A 80 5.28 5.50 -5.99
N TYR A 81 4.93 5.81 -4.75
CA TYR A 81 3.71 6.57 -4.44
C TYR A 81 3.70 7.96 -5.09
N LEU A 82 4.81 8.70 -4.99
CA LEU A 82 4.94 10.02 -5.62
C LEU A 82 4.88 9.95 -7.15
N THR A 83 5.58 8.99 -7.76
CA THR A 83 5.64 8.85 -9.22
C THR A 83 4.36 8.33 -9.83
N ASN A 84 3.60 7.51 -9.09
CA ASN A 84 2.31 6.98 -9.54
C ASN A 84 1.35 8.09 -9.96
N PHE A 85 1.29 9.19 -9.19
CA PHE A 85 0.47 10.35 -9.53
C PHE A 85 0.86 10.97 -10.88
N PHE A 86 2.16 11.13 -11.14
CA PHE A 86 2.66 11.66 -12.42
C PHE A 86 2.35 10.74 -13.61
N VAL A 87 2.50 9.42 -13.44
CA VAL A 87 2.22 8.45 -14.51
C VAL A 87 0.72 8.43 -14.85
N ILE A 88 -0.14 8.48 -13.84
CA ILE A 88 -1.59 8.55 -14.03
C ILE A 88 -1.98 9.84 -14.76
N LEU A 89 -1.44 11.00 -14.35
CA LEU A 89 -1.70 12.27 -15.03
C LEU A 89 -1.26 12.24 -16.50
N HIS A 90 -0.07 11.69 -16.77
CA HIS A 90 0.42 11.55 -18.13
C HIS A 90 -0.48 10.64 -18.98
N TYR A 91 -0.94 9.53 -18.40
CA TYR A 91 -1.85 8.60 -19.05
C TYR A 91 -3.20 9.25 -19.38
N PHE A 92 -3.81 9.99 -18.44
CA PHE A 92 -5.05 10.72 -18.69
C PHE A 92 -4.93 11.77 -19.81
N PHE A 93 -3.79 12.48 -19.87
CA PHE A 93 -3.53 13.43 -20.95
C PHE A 93 -3.36 12.76 -22.32
N SER A 94 -2.79 11.55 -22.34
CA SER A 94 -2.64 10.76 -23.56
C SER A 94 -3.97 10.16 -24.03
N LEU A 95 -4.84 9.75 -23.10
CA LEU A 95 -6.17 9.21 -23.41
C LEU A 95 -7.09 10.23 -24.10
N THR A 96 -6.94 11.53 -23.83
CA THR A 96 -7.69 12.57 -24.55
C THR A 96 -7.42 12.55 -26.06
N LYS A 97 -6.31 11.92 -26.50
CA LYS A 97 -5.94 11.81 -27.92
C LYS A 97 -6.36 10.49 -28.57
N GLN A 98 -6.86 9.51 -27.82
CA GLN A 98 -7.05 8.16 -28.32
C GLN A 98 -8.38 7.56 -27.82
N GLU A 99 -9.34 7.40 -28.73
CA GLU A 99 -10.62 6.74 -28.47
C GLU A 99 -10.41 5.22 -28.41
N GLU A 100 -9.90 4.73 -27.28
CA GLU A 100 -9.69 3.30 -27.07
C GLU A 100 -11.01 2.60 -26.73
N THR A 101 -11.36 1.58 -27.52
CA THR A 101 -12.49 0.69 -27.23
C THR A 101 -12.25 -0.08 -25.93
N PHE A 102 -13.11 0.15 -24.92
CA PHE A 102 -13.01 -0.46 -23.60
C PHE A 102 -13.32 -1.97 -23.64
N SER A 103 -12.29 -2.80 -23.79
CA SER A 103 -12.33 -4.24 -23.58
C SER A 103 -11.59 -4.62 -22.29
N LEU A 104 -12.05 -5.68 -21.60
CA LEU A 104 -11.43 -6.18 -20.36
C LEU A 104 -9.94 -6.52 -20.54
N LEU A 105 -9.56 -7.06 -21.70
CA LEU A 105 -8.17 -7.37 -22.02
C LEU A 105 -7.31 -6.11 -22.14
N SER A 106 -7.87 -5.04 -22.72
CA SER A 106 -7.20 -3.75 -22.83
C SER A 106 -6.97 -3.13 -21.45
N MET A 107 -7.96 -3.17 -20.56
CA MET A 107 -7.82 -2.65 -19.19
C MET A 107 -6.72 -3.35 -18.39
N ILE A 108 -6.62 -4.68 -18.50
CA ILE A 108 -5.56 -5.45 -17.83
C ILE A 108 -4.20 -5.07 -18.40
N GLY A 109 -4.07 -4.97 -19.73
CA GLY A 109 -2.83 -4.57 -20.40
C GLY A 109 -2.35 -3.17 -19.98
N ILE A 110 -3.26 -2.21 -19.92
CA ILE A 110 -3.00 -0.84 -19.44
C ILE A 110 -2.49 -0.87 -17.99
N LEU A 111 -3.13 -1.65 -17.12
CA LEU A 111 -2.77 -1.70 -15.70
C LEU A 111 -1.37 -2.28 -15.50
N PHE A 112 -1.02 -3.34 -16.23
CA PHE A 112 0.34 -3.89 -16.23
C PHE A 112 1.35 -2.87 -16.76
N TYR A 113 1.04 -2.20 -17.87
CA TYR A 113 1.91 -1.19 -18.46
C TYR A 113 2.18 -0.02 -17.50
N VAL A 114 1.11 0.59 -16.96
CA VAL A 114 1.20 1.72 -16.02
C VAL A 114 1.97 1.31 -14.77
N SER A 115 1.67 0.14 -14.20
CA SER A 115 2.35 -0.35 -13.01
C SER A 115 3.84 -0.55 -13.27
N PHE A 116 4.19 -1.25 -14.35
CA PHE A 116 5.58 -1.52 -14.72
C PHE A 116 6.39 -0.23 -14.88
N TRP A 117 5.88 0.72 -15.67
CA TRP A 117 6.56 2.00 -15.88
C TRP A 117 6.67 2.83 -14.61
N THR A 118 5.65 2.83 -13.75
CA THR A 118 5.71 3.51 -12.46
C THR A 118 6.84 2.94 -11.59
N TYR A 119 6.96 1.62 -11.49
CA TYR A 119 8.03 0.99 -10.72
C TYR A 119 9.42 1.28 -11.30
N VAL A 120 9.58 1.26 -12.63
CA VAL A 120 10.87 1.56 -13.28
C VAL A 120 11.28 3.02 -13.01
N ILE A 121 10.37 3.97 -13.19
CA ILE A 121 10.63 5.40 -12.98
C ILE A 121 10.93 5.66 -11.49
N ALA A 122 10.15 5.06 -10.59
CA ALA A 122 10.38 5.17 -9.15
C ALA A 122 11.74 4.61 -8.73
N PHE A 123 12.15 3.49 -9.31
CA PHE A 123 13.46 2.89 -9.03
C PHE A 123 14.59 3.80 -9.48
N ILE A 124 14.52 4.33 -10.70
CA ILE A 124 15.50 5.30 -11.22
C ILE A 124 15.54 6.55 -10.34
N ALA A 125 14.38 7.14 -10.03
CA ALA A 125 14.27 8.32 -9.18
C ALA A 125 14.87 8.07 -7.78
N SER A 126 14.59 6.90 -7.18
CA SER A 126 15.16 6.52 -5.89
C SER A 126 16.69 6.41 -5.95
N LEU A 127 17.26 5.81 -6.99
CA LEU A 127 18.72 5.74 -7.17
C LEU A 127 19.35 7.13 -7.30
N PHE A 128 18.76 8.00 -8.11
CA PHE A 128 19.27 9.36 -8.32
C PHE A 128 19.17 10.26 -7.09
N ILE A 129 18.21 10.03 -6.18
CA ILE A 129 18.06 10.80 -4.94
C ILE A 129 18.91 10.21 -3.81
N GLU A 130 19.03 8.88 -3.73
CA GLU A 130 19.76 8.21 -2.65
C GLU A 130 21.29 8.28 -2.82
N LEU A 131 21.80 8.19 -4.05
CA LEU A 131 23.24 8.34 -4.34
C LEU A 131 23.81 9.70 -3.87
N PRO A 132 23.19 10.86 -4.14
CA PRO A 132 23.68 12.15 -3.65
C PRO A 132 23.41 12.35 -2.15
N MET A 133 22.24 11.95 -1.64
CA MET A 133 21.91 12.14 -0.21
C MET A 133 22.81 11.32 0.72
N SER A 134 23.17 10.09 0.33
CA SER A 134 24.09 9.24 1.10
C SER A 134 25.54 9.74 1.08
N ARG A 135 25.94 10.53 0.08
CA ARG A 135 27.24 11.21 0.03
C ARG A 135 27.23 12.47 0.89
N LEU A 136 26.16 13.27 0.82
CA LEU A 136 25.97 14.46 1.66
C LEU A 136 25.98 14.12 3.15
N LEU A 137 25.26 13.08 3.56
CA LEU A 137 25.20 12.68 4.98
C LEU A 137 26.55 12.26 5.55
N ARG A 138 27.41 11.63 4.72
CA ARG A 138 28.80 11.27 5.09
C ARG A 138 29.77 12.45 5.08
N LEU A 139 29.39 13.56 4.47
CA LEU A 139 30.19 14.79 4.44
C LEU A 139 29.92 15.66 5.68
N PHE A 140 28.73 15.51 6.27
CA PHE A 140 28.29 16.23 7.47
C PHE A 140 28.56 15.51 8.79
N LEU A 141 28.85 14.20 8.79
CA LEU A 141 29.11 13.36 9.96
C LEU A 141 30.53 12.81 9.93
#